data_AF-A0A4Q7IQE6-F1
#
_entry.id   AF-A0A4Q7IQE6-F1
#
_cell.length_a   1.000
_cell.length_b   1.000
_cell.length_c   1.000
_cell.angle_alpha   90.00
_cell.angle_beta   90.00
_cell.angle_gamma   90.00
#
_symmetry.space_group_name_H-M   'P 1'
#
loop_
_entity.id
_entity.type
_entity.pdbx_description
1 polymer ?
#
loop_
_entity_poly.entity_id
_entity_poly.type
_entity_poly.pdbx_seq_one_letter_code
_entity_poly.pdbx_strand_id
1 'polypeptide(L)' 'MRKLLNIVQSVLAAMFGVQSQHKRHQDFSNKYLFISFTLTSIVFVFLLVVGLIWLVGIITR' A
#
# COMPACT_ATOMS: atom_id res chain seq x y z
N MET A 1 0.67 -6.38 -16.39
CA MET A 1 0.04 -5.06 -16.14
C MET A 1 -1.13 -5.11 -15.14
N ARG A 2 -2.15 -5.99 -15.29
CA ARG A 2 -3.32 -6.02 -14.37
C ARG A 2 -3.03 -6.39 -12.91
N LYS A 3 -2.05 -7.25 -12.62
CA LYS A 3 -1.73 -7.68 -11.24
C LYS A 3 -1.16 -6.55 -10.35
N LEU A 4 -0.26 -5.73 -10.87
CA LEU A 4 0.36 -4.62 -10.13
C LEU A 4 -0.67 -3.56 -9.75
N LEU A 5 -1.54 -3.16 -10.68
CA LEU A 5 -2.62 -2.21 -10.41
C LEU A 5 -3.59 -2.74 -9.34
N ASN A 6 -3.91 -4.04 -9.36
CA ASN A 6 -4.75 -4.65 -8.33
C ASN A 6 -4.08 -4.63 -6.95
N ILE A 7 -2.77 -4.88 -6.89
CA ILE A 7 -2.01 -4.81 -5.64
C ILE A 7 -2.02 -3.39 -5.09
N VAL A 8 -1.70 -2.39 -5.93
CA VAL A 8 -1.72 -0.98 -5.53
C VAL A 8 -3.12 -0.56 -5.07
N GLN A 9 -4.17 -0.94 -5.80
CA GLN A 9 -5.55 -0.64 -5.39
C GLN A 9 -5.90 -1.29 -4.05
N SER A 10 -5.51 -2.53 -3.79
CA SER A 10 -5.80 -3.18 -2.51
C SER A 10 -5.02 -2.54 -1.36
N VAL A 11 -3.75 -2.16 -1.58
CA VAL A 11 -2.95 -1.42 -0.59
C VAL A 11 -3.59 -0.06 -0.28
N LEU A 12 -4.00 0.70 -1.30
CA LEU A 12 -4.73 1.96 -1.10
C LEU A 12 -6.06 1.74 -0.37
N ALA A 13 -6.83 0.71 -0.75
CA ALA A 13 -8.09 0.40 -0.09
C ALA A 13 -7.89 0.01 1.38
N ALA A 14 -6.82 -0.73 1.69
CA ALA A 14 -6.45 -1.10 3.05
C ALA A 14 -6.06 0.14 3.88
N MET A 15 -5.28 1.05 3.29
CA MET A 15 -4.91 2.31 3.93
C MET A 15 -6.08 3.20 4.29
N PHE A 16 -7.03 3.36 3.36
CA PHE A 16 -8.24 4.17 3.58
C PHE A 16 -9.34 3.39 4.33
N GLY A 17 -9.09 2.14 4.74
CA GLY A 17 -10.06 1.30 5.44
C GLY A 17 -11.27 0.86 4.62
N VAL A 18 -11.27 1.13 3.31
CA VAL A 18 -12.36 0.78 2.36
C VAL A 18 -12.15 -0.59 1.69
N GLN A 19 -11.18 -1.37 2.16
CA GLN A 19 -10.90 -2.71 1.64
C GLN A 19 -12.06 -3.67 1.98
N SER A 20 -12.59 -4.36 0.97
CA SER A 20 -13.62 -5.37 1.19
C SER A 20 -13.07 -6.65 1.84
N GLN A 21 -13.89 -7.33 2.65
CA GLN A 21 -13.49 -8.56 3.34
C GLN A 21 -13.08 -9.68 2.37
N HIS A 22 -13.71 -9.76 1.20
CA HIS A 22 -13.35 -10.73 0.16
C HIS A 22 -11.93 -10.49 -0.37
N LYS A 23 -11.57 -9.23 -0.67
CA LYS A 23 -10.21 -8.88 -1.13
C LYS A 23 -9.18 -9.10 -0.03
N ARG A 24 -9.51 -8.74 1.22
CA ARG A 24 -8.67 -9.04 2.38
C ARG A 24 -8.41 -10.55 2.47
N HIS A 25 -9.44 -11.38 2.48
CA HIS A 25 -9.23 -12.84 2.50
C HIS A 25 -8.38 -13.31 1.32
N GLN A 26 -8.59 -12.80 0.12
CA GLN A 26 -7.78 -13.18 -1.05
C GLN A 26 -6.29 -12.80 -0.88
N ASP A 27 -6.02 -11.61 -0.35
CA ASP A 27 -4.67 -11.08 -0.15
C ASP A 27 -3.91 -11.82 0.98
N PHE A 28 -4.63 -12.27 2.01
CA PHE A 28 -4.06 -12.94 3.18
C PHE A 28 -4.15 -14.48 3.15
N SER A 29 -4.93 -15.10 2.25
CA SER A 29 -5.07 -16.57 2.19
C SER A 29 -3.96 -17.27 1.40
N ASN A 30 -3.20 -16.55 0.58
CA ASN A 30 -2.08 -17.13 -0.17
C ASN A 30 -0.75 -16.58 0.36
N LYS A 31 0.12 -17.47 0.85
CA LYS A 31 1.41 -17.12 1.47
C LYS A 31 2.31 -16.27 0.55
N TYR A 32 2.29 -16.51 -0.76
CA TYR A 32 3.07 -15.72 -1.73
C TYR A 32 2.47 -14.34 -2.00
N LEU A 33 1.13 -14.22 -1.99
CA LEU A 33 0.45 -12.93 -2.12
C LEU A 33 0.65 -12.08 -0.86
N PHE A 34 0.57 -12.70 0.33
CA PHE A 34 0.80 -12.03 1.60
C PHE A 34 2.15 -11.31 1.67
N ILE A 35 3.23 -11.99 1.25
CA ILE A 35 4.58 -11.40 1.23
C ILE A 35 4.63 -10.21 0.26
N SER A 36 4.04 -10.35 -0.92
CA SER A 36 4.00 -9.30 -1.94
C SER A 36 3.22 -8.07 -1.45
N PHE A 37 2.07 -8.27 -0.81
CA PHE A 37 1.26 -7.20 -0.23
C PHE A 37 1.94 -6.51 0.95
N THR A 38 2.57 -7.28 1.84
CA THR A 38 3.30 -6.75 2.99
C THR A 38 4.47 -5.88 2.53
N LEU A 39 5.30 -6.38 1.60
CA LEU A 39 6.43 -5.64 1.07
C LEU A 39 5.97 -4.37 0.35
N THR A 40 4.91 -4.45 -0.46
CA THR A 40 4.35 -3.27 -1.14
C THR A 40 3.86 -2.22 -0.14
N SER A 41 3.21 -2.64 0.94
CA SER A 41 2.71 -1.75 1.98
C SER A 41 3.85 -1.05 2.73
N ILE A 42 4.93 -1.78 3.06
CA ILE A 42 6.13 -1.20 3.70
C ILE A 42 6.76 -0.14 2.80
N VAL A 43 6.98 -0.48 1.51
CA VAL A 43 7.55 0.46 0.53
C VAL A 43 6.67 1.69 0.37
N PHE A 44 5.35 1.50 0.31
CA PHE A 44 4.40 2.60 0.21
C PHE A 44 4.50 3.55 1.40
N VAL A 45 4.47 3.03 2.63
CA VAL A 45 4.54 3.85 3.85
C VAL A 45 5.87 4.58 3.93
N PHE A 46 6.98 3.92 3.58
CA PHE A 46 8.29 4.57 3.53
C PHE A 46 8.30 5.75 2.56
N LEU A 47 7.78 5.56 1.34
CA LEU A 47 7.68 6.63 0.34
C LEU A 47 6.77 7.77 0.81
N LEU A 48 5.67 7.46 1.49
CA LEU A 48 4.77 8.46 2.06
C LEU A 48 5.51 9.33 3.10
N VAL A 49 6.23 8.72 4.04
CA VAL A 49 6.97 9.45 5.07
C VAL A 49 8.07 10.33 4.48
N VAL A 50 8.87 9.79 3.55
CA VAL A 50 9.91 10.57 2.85
C VAL A 50 9.28 11.73 2.07
N GLY A 51 8.17 11.48 1.37
CA GLY A 51 7.43 12.50 0.65
C GLY A 51 6.90 13.61 1.55
N LEU A 52 6.40 13.27 2.74
CA LEU A 52 5.94 14.26 3.73
C LEU A 52 7.10 15.10 4.29
N ILE A 53 8.23 14.48 4.63
CA ILE A 53 9.43 15.20 5.09
C ILE A 53 9.88 16.20 4.04
N TRP A 54 9.96 15.76 2.78
CA TRP A 54 10.36 16.60 1.66
C TRP A 54 9.36 17.75 1.42
N LEU A 55 8.06 17.46 1.45
CA LEU A 55 6.99 18.45 1.30
C LEU A 55 7.05 19.52 2.39
N VAL A 56 7.16 19.11 3.66
CA VAL A 56 7.28 20.06 4.80
C VAL A 56 8.54 20.89 4.66
N GLY A 57 9.65 20.29 4.22
CA GLY A 57 10.89 21.01 3.95
C GLY A 57 10.78 22.06 2.85
N ILE A 58 9.95 21.83 1.82
CA ILE A 58 9.67 22.83 0.78
C ILE A 58 8.77 23.94 1.30
N ILE A 59 7.72 23.60 2.05
CA ILE A 59 6.74 24.59 2.53
C ILE A 59 7.35 25.50 3.60
N THR A 60 8.26 24.97 4.42
CA THR A 60 8.83 25.69 5.58
C THR A 60 10.10 26.46 5.25
N ARG A 61 10.73 26.23 4.09
CA ARG A 61 11.87 27.01 3.61
C ARG A 61 11.38 28.23 2.82
#